data_AF-A0A7W3W2V2-F1
#
_entry.id   AF-A0A7W3W2V2-F1
#
_cell.length_a   1.000
_cell.length_b   1.000
_cell.length_c   1.000
_cell.angle_alpha   90.00
_cell.angle_beta   90.00
_cell.angle_gamma   90.00
#
_symmetry.space_group_name_H-M   'P 1'
#
loop_
_entity.id
_entity.type
_entity.pdbx_description
1 polymer ?
#
loop_
_entity_poly.entity_id
_entity_poly.type
_entity_poly.pdbx_seq_one_letter_code
_entity_poly.pdbx_strand_id
1 'polypeptide(L)'
;MGNGQSSSSSEPSDGRAGYVDPEEQAKRDRQDKQFGEAMNSTGTRVYQQRAAEDAKVNAAAAGGGFNMDVDAMRKLQPKWQGIADKLSDATQLATQLQAVQKPADDDASGLQKQAADRHAAAYLASLQQQLKYAQGYADQLKNAIAKYEGQEHANTAGLRKQG
;
A
#
# COMPACT_ATOMS: atom_id res chain seq x y z
N MET A 1 -5.62 -49.98 -6.23
CA MET A 1 -6.74 -49.21 -6.81
C MET A 1 -7.55 -48.63 -5.66
N GLY A 2 -7.89 -47.34 -5.71
CA GLY A 2 -8.89 -46.72 -4.83
C GLY A 2 -8.35 -45.61 -3.92
N ASN A 3 -8.29 -44.38 -4.44
CA ASN A 3 -7.87 -43.16 -3.77
C ASN A 3 -8.86 -42.71 -2.68
N GLY A 4 -8.35 -42.38 -1.50
CA GLY A 4 -9.08 -41.63 -0.47
C GLY A 4 -9.10 -40.14 -0.79
N GLN A 5 -10.24 -39.62 -1.24
CA GLN A 5 -10.47 -38.19 -1.35
C GLN A 5 -10.74 -37.61 0.06
N SER A 6 -9.77 -36.85 0.58
CA SER A 6 -10.00 -35.94 1.70
C SER A 6 -10.55 -34.64 1.14
N SER A 7 -11.85 -34.43 1.33
CA SER A 7 -12.53 -33.15 1.07
C SER A 7 -12.07 -32.15 2.12
N SER A 8 -11.07 -31.32 1.80
CA SER A 8 -10.81 -30.10 2.55
C SER A 8 -11.60 -28.97 1.90
N SER A 9 -12.66 -28.57 2.58
CA SER A 9 -13.41 -27.35 2.36
C SER A 9 -12.50 -26.16 2.68
N SER A 10 -11.77 -25.67 1.69
CA SER A 10 -11.14 -24.34 1.74
C SER A 10 -12.17 -23.33 1.25
N GLU A 11 -12.76 -22.62 2.20
CA GLU A 11 -13.59 -21.44 2.00
C GLU A 11 -12.87 -20.44 1.07
N PRO A 12 -13.57 -19.77 0.14
CA PRO A 12 -12.96 -18.73 -0.67
C PRO A 12 -12.59 -17.56 0.23
N SER A 13 -11.29 -17.25 0.31
CA SER A 13 -10.81 -16.04 0.95
C SER A 13 -11.40 -14.84 0.23
N ASP A 14 -12.18 -14.03 0.96
CA ASP A 14 -12.65 -12.72 0.54
C ASP A 14 -11.45 -11.80 0.26
N GLY A 15 -10.93 -11.92 -0.96
CA GLY A 15 -9.87 -11.09 -1.50
C GLY A 15 -10.40 -9.67 -1.68
N ARG A 16 -10.10 -8.80 -0.72
CA ARG A 16 -10.29 -7.35 -0.85
C ARG A 16 -9.68 -6.89 -2.17
N ALA A 17 -10.51 -6.35 -3.06
CA ALA A 17 -10.09 -5.91 -4.39
C ALA A 17 -8.81 -5.06 -4.31
N GLY A 18 -7.74 -5.54 -4.95
CA GLY A 18 -6.45 -4.85 -5.04
C GLY A 18 -5.36 -5.25 -4.04
N TYR A 19 -5.63 -6.15 -3.07
CA TYR A 19 -4.56 -6.70 -2.22
C TYR A 19 -4.23 -8.13 -2.66
N VAL A 20 -3.05 -8.31 -3.26
CA VAL A 20 -2.47 -9.64 -3.52
C VAL A 20 -1.55 -9.94 -2.35
N ASP A 21 -1.70 -11.10 -1.73
CA ASP A 21 -0.84 -11.51 -0.61
C ASP A 21 0.65 -11.53 -1.07
N PRO A 22 1.62 -11.03 -0.28
CA PRO A 22 3.04 -11.03 -0.65
C PRO A 22 3.57 -12.40 -1.12
N GLU A 23 3.06 -13.50 -0.55
CA GLU A 23 3.43 -14.85 -1.01
C GLU A 23 2.88 -15.19 -2.40
N GLU A 24 1.70 -14.67 -2.72
CA GLU A 24 1.03 -14.86 -4.01
C GLU A 24 1.69 -13.99 -5.10
N GLN A 25 2.12 -12.78 -4.74
CA GLN A 25 2.89 -11.91 -5.63
C GLN A 25 4.26 -12.52 -5.96
N ALA A 26 4.95 -13.10 -4.97
CA ALA A 26 6.23 -13.78 -5.18
C ALA A 26 6.11 -15.09 -6.00
N LYS A 27 4.93 -15.72 -6.04
CA LYS A 27 4.65 -16.83 -6.96
C LYS A 27 4.43 -16.34 -8.39
N ARG A 28 3.68 -15.24 -8.55
CA ARG A 28 3.42 -14.63 -9.86
C ARG A 28 4.72 -14.15 -10.52
N ASP A 29 5.58 -13.46 -9.79
CA ASP A 29 6.86 -12.97 -10.31
C ASP A 29 7.81 -14.11 -10.73
N ARG A 30 7.78 -15.24 -10.00
CA ARG A 30 8.56 -16.43 -10.36
C ARG A 30 8.02 -17.09 -11.64
N GLN A 31 6.70 -17.11 -11.79
CA GLN A 31 6.06 -17.65 -12.97
C GLN A 31 6.35 -16.77 -14.19
N ASP A 32 6.22 -15.46 -14.07
CA ASP A 32 6.52 -14.52 -15.16
C ASP A 32 8.00 -14.58 -15.60
N LYS A 33 8.93 -14.76 -14.67
CA LYS A 33 10.36 -14.98 -15.01
C LYS A 33 10.58 -16.28 -15.79
N GLN A 34 9.89 -17.35 -15.44
CA GLN A 34 9.98 -18.64 -16.15
C GLN A 34 9.30 -18.60 -17.53
N PHE A 35 8.24 -17.80 -17.70
CA PHE A 35 7.54 -17.63 -18.97
C PHE A 35 8.20 -16.62 -19.92
N GLY A 36 8.91 -15.62 -19.40
CA GLY A 36 9.67 -14.65 -20.19
C GLY A 36 10.85 -15.24 -20.97
N GLU A 37 11.44 -16.33 -20.46
CA GLU A 37 12.54 -17.04 -21.12
C GLU A 37 12.07 -18.03 -22.21
N ALA A 38 10.79 -18.43 -22.20
CA ALA A 38 10.20 -19.37 -23.15
C ALA A 38 9.16 -18.68 -24.06
N MET A 39 9.60 -17.78 -24.94
CA MET A 39 8.73 -17.12 -25.92
C MET A 39 8.17 -18.14 -26.93
N ASN A 40 6.96 -18.62 -26.68
CA ASN A 40 6.09 -19.27 -27.68
C ASN A 40 4.91 -18.32 -27.99
N SER A 41 4.57 -18.16 -29.26
CA SER A 41 3.49 -17.32 -29.81
C SER A 41 2.09 -17.59 -29.23
N THR A 42 1.92 -18.63 -28.42
CA THR A 42 0.71 -18.88 -27.63
C THR A 42 0.63 -17.96 -26.40
N GLY A 43 1.77 -17.54 -25.84
CA GLY A 43 1.84 -16.67 -24.66
C GLY A 43 1.35 -15.24 -24.90
N THR A 44 1.58 -14.68 -26.09
CA THR A 44 1.10 -13.33 -26.45
C THR A 44 -0.43 -13.21 -26.42
N ARG A 45 -1.15 -14.30 -26.74
CA ARG A 45 -2.62 -14.33 -26.68
C ARG A 45 -3.14 -14.31 -25.23
N VAL A 46 -2.42 -14.96 -24.31
CA VAL A 46 -2.71 -14.95 -22.87
C VAL A 46 -2.48 -13.55 -22.28
N TYR A 47 -1.41 -12.86 -22.66
CA TYR A 47 -1.18 -11.47 -22.26
C TYR A 47 -2.26 -10.51 -22.77
N GLN A 48 -2.72 -10.67 -24.02
CA GLN A 48 -3.80 -9.84 -24.56
C GLN A 48 -5.15 -10.11 -23.88
N GLN A 49 -5.46 -11.37 -23.56
CA GLN A 49 -6.67 -11.72 -22.80
C GLN A 49 -6.61 -11.16 -21.38
N ARG A 50 -5.47 -11.27 -20.69
CA ARG A 50 -5.28 -10.69 -19.34
C ARG A 50 -5.37 -9.17 -19.36
N ALA A 51 -4.78 -8.49 -20.33
CA ALA A 51 -4.91 -7.04 -20.47
C ALA A 51 -6.38 -6.61 -20.68
N ALA A 52 -7.16 -7.40 -21.43
CA ALA A 52 -8.58 -7.15 -21.63
C ALA A 52 -9.42 -7.45 -20.38
N GLU A 53 -9.05 -8.48 -19.60
CA GLU A 53 -9.67 -8.80 -18.32
C GLU A 53 -9.35 -7.74 -17.26
N ASP A 54 -8.09 -7.30 -17.15
CA ASP A 54 -7.69 -6.20 -16.28
C ASP A 54 -8.37 -4.88 -16.68
N ALA A 55 -8.53 -4.62 -17.98
CA ALA A 55 -9.30 -3.47 -18.45
C ALA A 55 -10.79 -3.58 -18.07
N LYS A 56 -11.38 -4.78 -18.15
CA LYS A 56 -12.77 -5.03 -17.71
C LYS A 56 -12.93 -4.94 -16.20
N VAL A 57 -11.98 -5.44 -15.41
CA VAL A 57 -11.98 -5.36 -13.95
C VAL A 57 -11.78 -3.91 -13.51
N ASN A 58 -10.85 -3.17 -14.13
CA ASN A 58 -10.69 -1.73 -13.89
C ASN A 58 -11.93 -0.93 -14.33
N ALA A 59 -12.59 -1.31 -15.42
CA ALA A 59 -13.85 -0.69 -15.85
C ALA A 59 -15.03 -1.05 -14.92
N ALA A 60 -15.09 -2.27 -14.39
CA ALA A 60 -16.07 -2.69 -13.39
C ALA A 60 -15.84 -2.01 -12.03
N ALA A 61 -14.58 -1.80 -11.64
CA ALA A 61 -14.20 -0.99 -10.48
C ALA A 61 -14.54 0.50 -10.69
N ALA A 62 -14.58 0.98 -11.93
CA ALA A 62 -15.02 2.33 -12.27
C ALA A 62 -16.56 2.49 -12.36
N GLY A 63 -17.32 1.39 -12.45
CA GLY A 63 -18.78 1.40 -12.67
C GLY A 63 -19.63 0.88 -11.50
N GLY A 64 -19.04 0.28 -10.47
CA GLY A 64 -19.74 -0.16 -9.27
C GLY A 64 -19.92 1.00 -8.27
N GLY A 65 -21.17 1.35 -7.96
CA GLY A 65 -21.56 2.47 -7.11
C GLY A 65 -21.12 2.39 -5.64
N PHE A 66 -19.82 2.47 -5.38
CA PHE A 66 -19.33 2.99 -4.12
C PHE A 66 -19.58 4.50 -4.14
N ASN A 67 -20.61 4.95 -3.42
CA ASN A 67 -20.72 6.34 -3.03
C ASN A 67 -19.51 6.66 -2.15
N MET A 68 -18.46 7.20 -2.76
CA MET A 68 -17.29 7.63 -2.01
C MET A 68 -17.72 8.84 -1.19
N ASP A 69 -17.78 8.69 0.13
CA ASP A 69 -18.18 9.75 1.05
C ASP A 69 -17.09 10.82 1.10
N VAL A 70 -17.23 11.82 0.21
CA VAL A 70 -16.28 12.94 0.09
C VAL A 70 -16.21 13.73 1.39
N ASP A 71 -17.29 13.82 2.16
CA ASP A 71 -17.30 14.52 3.44
C ASP A 71 -16.50 13.75 4.50
N ALA A 72 -16.61 12.41 4.52
CA ALA A 72 -15.74 11.57 5.35
C ALA A 72 -14.27 11.72 4.93
N MET A 73 -13.98 11.70 3.63
CA MET A 73 -12.60 11.90 3.13
C MET A 73 -12.04 13.27 3.55
N ARG A 74 -12.82 14.35 3.38
CA ARG A 74 -12.43 15.72 3.80
C ARG A 74 -12.20 15.83 5.30
N LYS A 75 -12.91 15.05 6.12
CA LYS A 75 -12.69 15.00 7.58
C LYS A 75 -11.46 14.18 7.97
N LEU A 76 -11.15 13.13 7.22
CA LEU A 76 -10.06 12.20 7.54
C LEU A 76 -8.71 12.69 7.01
N GLN A 77 -8.67 13.32 5.84
CA GLN A 77 -7.44 13.80 5.20
C GLN A 77 -6.58 14.67 6.15
N PRO A 78 -7.12 15.72 6.79
CA PRO A 78 -6.30 16.57 7.67
C PRO A 78 -5.87 15.83 8.95
N LYS A 79 -6.62 14.82 9.39
CA LYS A 79 -6.24 13.99 10.56
C LYS A 79 -5.03 13.12 10.23
N TRP A 80 -5.04 12.48 9.07
CA TRP A 80 -3.90 11.69 8.59
C TRP A 80 -2.68 12.55 8.31
N GLN A 81 -2.88 13.75 7.74
CA GLN A 81 -1.81 14.73 7.60
C GLN A 81 -1.22 15.11 8.96
N GLY A 82 -2.06 15.44 9.95
CA GLY A 82 -1.57 15.77 11.29
C GLY A 82 -0.85 14.62 12.00
N ILE A 83 -1.19 13.36 11.70
CA ILE A 83 -0.43 12.19 12.18
C ILE A 83 0.94 12.13 11.49
N ALA A 84 0.97 12.32 10.16
CA ALA A 84 2.21 12.37 9.40
C ALA A 84 3.14 13.48 9.90
N ASP A 85 2.61 14.67 10.17
CA ASP A 85 3.41 15.81 10.66
C ASP A 85 4.06 15.46 12.01
N LYS A 86 3.28 14.91 12.96
CA LYS A 86 3.82 14.45 14.26
C LYS A 86 4.86 13.34 14.13
N LEU A 87 4.67 12.41 13.20
CA LEU A 87 5.64 11.35 12.93
C LEU A 87 6.91 11.90 12.28
N SER A 88 6.81 12.96 11.47
CA SER A 88 7.96 13.66 10.92
C SER A 88 8.78 14.31 12.04
N ASP A 89 8.14 15.02 12.95
CA ASP A 89 8.79 15.62 14.12
C ASP A 89 9.44 14.55 15.01
N ALA A 90 8.72 13.45 15.28
CA ALA A 90 9.25 12.33 16.05
C ALA A 90 10.47 11.69 15.37
N THR A 91 10.46 11.58 14.04
CA THR A 91 11.60 11.06 13.26
C THR A 91 12.82 11.96 13.44
N GLN A 92 12.64 13.29 13.39
CA GLN A 92 13.72 14.25 13.61
C GLN A 92 14.30 14.13 15.03
N LEU A 93 13.45 14.03 16.05
CA LEU A 93 13.88 13.85 17.44
C LEU A 93 14.61 12.50 17.63
N ALA A 94 14.12 11.42 17.01
CA ALA A 94 14.70 10.09 17.13
C ALA A 94 16.12 10.01 16.57
N THR A 95 16.51 10.86 15.61
CA THR A 95 17.90 10.92 15.12
C THR A 95 18.89 11.30 16.22
N GLN A 96 18.46 12.04 17.24
CA GLN A 96 19.30 12.46 18.36
C GLN A 96 19.62 11.29 19.31
N LEU A 97 18.80 10.23 19.33
CA LEU A 97 19.04 9.06 20.18
C LEU A 97 20.32 8.30 19.80
N GLN A 98 20.74 8.39 18.53
CA GLN A 98 21.98 7.76 18.07
C GLN A 98 23.24 8.51 18.56
N ALA A 99 23.10 9.77 18.95
CA ALA A 99 24.20 10.60 19.42
C ALA A 99 24.55 10.38 20.91
N VAL A 100 23.80 9.54 21.63
CA VAL A 100 24.07 9.24 23.04
C VAL A 100 25.45 8.59 23.17
N GLN A 101 26.30 9.17 24.02
CA GLN A 101 27.64 8.65 24.29
C GLN A 101 27.60 7.51 25.32
N LYS A 102 28.62 6.66 25.30
CA LYS A 102 28.80 5.67 26.36
C LYS A 102 29.09 6.38 27.70
N PRO A 103 28.55 5.90 28.82
CA PRO A 103 28.69 6.58 30.11
C PRO A 103 30.11 6.46 30.71
N ALA A 104 30.85 5.42 30.39
CA ALA A 104 32.25 5.22 30.79
C ALA A 104 33.02 4.35 29.77
N ASP A 105 34.33 4.21 29.97
CA ASP A 105 35.25 3.47 29.09
C ASP A 105 35.32 1.96 29.36
N ASP A 106 34.46 1.42 30.23
CA ASP A 106 34.39 0.00 30.52
C ASP A 106 33.57 -0.81 29.49
N ASP A 107 33.76 -2.13 29.50
CA ASP A 107 33.09 -3.06 28.57
C ASP A 107 31.56 -3.05 28.72
N ALA A 108 31.05 -2.90 29.96
CA ALA A 108 29.60 -2.90 30.19
C ALA A 108 28.95 -1.63 29.61
N SER A 109 29.60 -0.48 29.77
CA SER A 109 29.21 0.77 29.11
C SER A 109 29.23 0.66 27.58
N GLY A 110 30.19 -0.07 27.02
CA GLY A 110 30.24 -0.37 25.59
C GLY A 110 29.05 -1.22 25.11
N LEU A 111 28.71 -2.29 25.82
CA LEU A 111 27.55 -3.13 25.51
C LEU A 111 26.23 -2.37 25.62
N GLN A 112 26.08 -1.52 26.66
CA GLN A 112 24.90 -0.70 26.84
C GLN A 112 24.72 0.30 25.70
N LYS A 113 25.81 0.95 25.27
CA LYS A 113 25.81 1.83 24.09
C LYS A 113 25.40 1.08 22.83
N GLN A 114 25.93 -0.11 22.58
CA GLN A 114 25.57 -0.92 21.42
C GLN A 114 24.07 -1.30 21.43
N ALA A 115 23.52 -1.65 22.59
CA ALA A 115 22.09 -1.94 22.74
C ALA A 115 21.24 -0.69 22.49
N ALA A 116 21.63 0.45 23.04
CA ALA A 116 20.97 1.74 22.82
C ALA A 116 20.96 2.12 21.33
N ASP A 117 22.07 1.95 20.62
CA ASP A 117 22.18 2.24 19.18
C ASP A 117 21.27 1.36 18.34
N ARG A 118 21.24 0.06 18.64
CA ARG A 118 20.33 -0.88 17.95
C ARG A 118 18.88 -0.51 18.18
N HIS A 119 18.52 -0.16 19.42
CA HIS A 119 17.17 0.27 19.75
C HIS A 119 16.80 1.58 19.04
N ALA A 120 17.68 2.58 19.07
CA ALA A 120 17.48 3.85 18.37
C ALA A 120 17.29 3.65 16.87
N ALA A 121 18.10 2.80 16.23
CA ALA A 121 17.96 2.47 14.82
C ALA A 121 16.62 1.76 14.51
N ALA A 122 16.22 0.79 15.32
CA ALA A 122 14.95 0.08 15.14
C ALA A 122 13.74 1.01 15.33
N TYR A 123 13.80 1.88 16.33
CA TYR A 123 12.76 2.88 16.58
C TYR A 123 12.63 3.88 15.43
N LEU A 124 13.75 4.41 14.94
CA LEU A 124 13.76 5.32 13.78
C LEU A 124 13.18 4.65 12.53
N ALA A 125 13.55 3.40 12.25
CA ALA A 125 13.00 2.64 11.12
C ALA A 125 11.47 2.46 11.25
N SER A 126 10.97 2.18 12.45
CA SER A 126 9.53 2.08 12.71
C SER A 126 8.81 3.40 12.46
N LEU A 127 9.36 4.52 12.96
CA LEU A 127 8.79 5.85 12.73
C LEU A 127 8.74 6.20 11.23
N GLN A 128 9.79 5.89 10.47
CA GLN A 128 9.83 6.12 9.02
C GLN A 128 8.75 5.31 8.27
N GLN A 129 8.53 4.05 8.67
CA GLN A 129 7.46 3.23 8.10
C GLN A 129 6.08 3.81 8.39
N GLN A 130 5.83 4.21 9.64
CA GLN A 130 4.57 4.82 10.04
C GLN A 130 4.34 6.15 9.32
N LEU A 131 5.38 6.99 9.20
CA LEU A 131 5.33 8.26 8.50
C LEU A 131 4.93 8.05 7.04
N LYS A 132 5.63 7.14 6.34
CA LYS A 132 5.35 6.83 4.94
C LYS A 132 3.91 6.35 4.74
N TYR A 133 3.41 5.52 5.66
CA TYR A 133 2.02 5.05 5.62
C TYR A 133 1.02 6.19 5.81
N ALA A 134 1.21 7.01 6.85
CA ALA A 134 0.30 8.12 7.15
C ALA A 134 0.28 9.18 6.03
N GLN A 135 1.45 9.53 5.49
CA GLN A 135 1.58 10.45 4.35
C GLN A 135 0.90 9.87 3.11
N GLY A 136 1.21 8.62 2.76
CA GLY A 136 0.61 7.96 1.60
C GLY A 136 -0.91 7.91 1.68
N TYR A 137 -1.47 7.67 2.87
CA TYR A 137 -2.91 7.67 3.06
C TYR A 137 -3.52 9.08 2.94
N ALA A 138 -2.89 10.10 3.53
CA ALA A 138 -3.31 11.49 3.40
C ALA A 138 -3.30 11.95 1.92
N ASP A 139 -2.28 11.56 1.16
CA ASP A 139 -2.15 11.88 -0.27
C ASP A 139 -3.21 11.16 -1.10
N GLN A 140 -3.49 9.89 -0.81
CA GLN A 140 -4.55 9.15 -1.49
C GLN A 140 -5.92 9.80 -1.27
N LEU A 141 -6.23 10.21 -0.04
CA LEU A 141 -7.47 10.93 0.27
C LEU A 141 -7.53 12.27 -0.48
N LYS A 142 -6.44 13.04 -0.48
CA LYS A 142 -6.35 14.31 -1.22
C LYS A 142 -6.61 14.12 -2.72
N ASN A 143 -5.98 13.11 -3.32
CA ASN A 143 -6.15 12.79 -4.74
C ASN A 143 -7.58 12.31 -5.05
N ALA A 144 -8.17 11.50 -4.18
CA ALA A 144 -9.55 11.04 -4.32
C ALA A 144 -10.55 12.20 -4.25
N ILE A 145 -10.41 13.11 -3.28
CA ILE A 145 -11.23 14.33 -3.16
C ILE A 145 -11.12 15.16 -4.45
N ALA A 146 -9.89 15.45 -4.90
CA ALA A 146 -9.67 16.25 -6.11
C ALA A 146 -10.29 15.61 -7.37
N LYS A 147 -10.21 14.29 -7.50
CA LYS A 147 -10.81 13.56 -8.63
C LYS A 147 -12.34 13.67 -8.60
N TYR A 148 -12.96 13.51 -7.44
CA TYR A 148 -14.41 13.63 -7.28
C TYR A 148 -14.90 15.04 -7.59
N GLU A 149 -14.25 16.06 -7.02
CA GLU A 149 -14.61 17.46 -7.28
C GLU A 149 -14.44 17.82 -8.76
N GLY A 150 -13.39 17.35 -9.42
CA GLY A 150 -13.17 17.56 -10.85
C GLY A 150 -14.25 16.91 -11.73
N GLN A 151 -14.68 15.69 -11.39
CA GLN A 151 -15.75 14.99 -12.11
C GLN A 151 -17.10 15.69 -11.93
N GLU A 152 -17.42 16.15 -10.72
CA GLU A 152 -18.66 16.86 -10.42
C GLU A 152 -18.75 18.19 -11.19
N HIS A 153 -17.64 18.94 -11.25
CA HIS A 153 -17.54 20.16 -12.04
C HIS A 153 -17.71 19.91 -13.55
N ALA A 154 -17.15 18.83 -14.09
CA ALA A 154 -17.30 18.48 -15.50
C ALA A 154 -18.75 18.10 -15.85
N ASN A 155 -19.41 17.31 -15.00
CA ASN A 155 -20.80 16.87 -15.20
C ASN A 155 -21.78 18.06 -15.12
N THR A 156 -21.62 18.93 -14.13
CA THR A 156 -22.47 20.13 -13.98
C THR A 156 -22.26 21.15 -15.10
N ALA A 157 -21.03 21.32 -15.60
CA ALA A 157 -20.74 22.18 -16.75
C ALA A 157 -21.33 21.62 -18.07
N GLY A 158 -21.30 20.30 -18.26
CA GLY A 158 -21.91 19.65 -19.42
C GLY A 158 -23.44 19.82 -19.47
N LEU A 159 -24.11 19.66 -18.32
CA LEU A 159 -25.56 19.84 -18.20
C LEU A 159 -26.00 21.29 -18.48
N ARG A 160 -25.24 22.28 -17.99
CA ARG A 160 -25.53 23.72 -18.26
C ARG A 160 -25.36 24.12 -19.73
N LYS A 161 -24.64 23.35 -20.53
CA LYS A 161 -24.37 23.67 -21.95
C LYS A 161 -25.39 23.07 -22.91
N GLN A 162 -26.25 22.18 -22.43
CA GLN A 162 -27.29 21.49 -23.20
C GLN A 162 -28.73 21.91 -22.85
N GLY A 163 -28.92 22.78 -21.85
CA GLY A 163 -30.18 23.44 -21.54
C GLY A 163 -30.21 24.86 -22.10
#